data_AF-A0A963HEM0-F1
#
_entry.id   AF-A0A963HEM0-F1
#
_cell.length_a   1.000
_cell.length_b   1.000
_cell.length_c   1.000
_cell.angle_alpha   90.00
_cell.angle_beta   90.00
_cell.angle_gamma   90.00
#
_symmetry.space_group_name_H-M   'P 1'
#
loop_
_entity.id
_entity.type
_entity.pdbx_description
1 polymer ?
#
loop_
_entity_poly.entity_id
_entity_poly.type
_entity_poly.pdbx_seq_one_letter_code
_entity_poly.pdbx_strand_id
1 'polypeptide(L)'
;MRRVTLTQFLIEQQRAGRITADLRLLIEVVARAVKAISVNVSKGALAGVLGEAGTDNVQGEAQKKLDVIANEILLQANEWGGHLAGMASEEVETICQIPFDLPKGGFLLLFDPLDGSSNIDVNISVGTIFSVLRNPPGGSDPTEESFLQPG
;
A
#
# COMPACT_ATOMS: atom_id res chain seq x y z
N MET A 1 19.72 24.75 -7.12
CA MET A 1 19.43 23.36 -7.57
C MET A 1 17.96 23.28 -7.95
N ARG A 2 17.63 22.72 -9.12
CA ARG A 2 16.22 22.54 -9.54
C ARG A 2 15.63 21.37 -8.75
N ARG A 3 14.55 21.59 -8.01
CA ARG A 3 13.87 20.54 -7.24
C ARG A 3 13.16 19.59 -8.21
N VAL A 4 13.55 18.31 -8.21
CA VAL A 4 12.89 17.26 -9.00
C VAL A 4 11.76 16.68 -8.17
N THR A 5 10.55 16.64 -8.73
CA THR A 5 9.39 16.00 -8.08
C THR A 5 9.41 14.49 -8.35
N LEU A 6 8.71 13.71 -7.51
CA LEU A 6 8.56 12.26 -7.76
C LEU A 6 7.96 11.98 -9.14
N THR A 7 6.89 12.69 -9.52
CA THR A 7 6.26 12.56 -10.85
C THR A 7 7.26 12.83 -11.97
N GLN A 8 8.06 13.90 -11.86
CA GLN A 8 9.09 14.18 -12.87
C GLN A 8 10.12 13.04 -12.95
N PHE A 9 10.63 12.59 -11.81
CA PHE A 9 11.60 11.50 -11.75
C PHE A 9 11.06 10.21 -12.40
N LEU A 10 9.81 9.83 -12.11
CA LEU A 10 9.21 8.62 -12.67
C LEU A 10 8.95 8.73 -14.18
N ILE A 11 8.55 9.90 -14.67
CA ILE A 11 8.43 10.16 -16.12
C ILE A 11 9.78 9.99 -16.81
N GLU A 12 10.86 10.48 -16.20
CA GLU A 12 12.22 10.30 -16.71
C GLU A 12 12.65 8.83 -16.70
N GLN A 13 12.33 8.06 -15.65
CA GLN A 13 12.60 6.62 -15.61
C GLN A 13 11.84 5.85 -16.69
N GLN A 14 10.58 6.22 -16.95
CA GLN A 14 9.77 5.62 -18.01
C GLN A 14 10.37 5.93 -19.40
N ARG A 15 10.76 7.19 -19.65
CA ARG A 15 11.41 7.59 -20.92
C ARG A 15 12.75 6.90 -21.14
N ALA A 16 13.47 6.60 -20.07
CA ALA A 16 14.70 5.82 -20.11
C ALA A 16 14.48 4.30 -20.29
N GLY A 17 13.22 3.84 -20.36
CA GLY A 17 12.87 2.43 -20.56
C GLY A 17 13.09 1.54 -19.31
N ARG A 18 13.30 2.13 -18.13
CA ARG A 18 13.57 1.37 -16.89
C ARG A 18 12.31 0.86 -16.21
N ILE A 19 11.19 1.57 -16.37
CA ILE A 19 9.88 1.20 -15.82
C ILE A 19 8.81 1.32 -16.89
N THR A 20 7.74 0.54 -16.75
CA THR A 20 6.55 0.65 -17.61
C THR A 20 5.64 1.79 -17.16
N ALA A 21 4.70 2.19 -18.02
CA ALA A 21 3.67 3.17 -17.65
C ALA A 21 2.82 2.68 -16.47
N ASP A 22 2.48 1.39 -16.44
CA ASP A 22 1.69 0.76 -15.37
C ASP A 22 2.44 0.82 -14.03
N LEU A 23 3.74 0.49 -14.01
CA LEU A 23 4.53 0.57 -12.78
C LEU A 23 4.68 2.01 -12.29
N ARG A 24 4.85 2.98 -13.21
CA ARG A 24 4.86 4.40 -12.85
C ARG A 24 3.56 4.80 -12.16
N LEU A 25 2.42 4.47 -12.77
CA LEU A 25 1.10 4.83 -12.25
C LEU A 25 0.84 4.16 -10.90
N LEU A 26 1.21 2.89 -10.73
CA LEU A 26 1.14 2.19 -9.45
C LEU A 26 1.93 2.93 -8.36
N ILE A 27 3.18 3.33 -8.63
CA ILE A 27 3.99 4.08 -7.66
C ILE A 27 3.37 5.45 -7.34
N GLU A 28 2.77 6.13 -8.33
CA GLU A 28 2.06 7.40 -8.10
C GLU A 28 0.83 7.23 -7.21
N VAL A 29 0.09 6.12 -7.37
CA VAL A 29 -1.06 5.77 -6.51
C VAL A 29 -0.60 5.53 -5.09
N VAL A 30 0.43 4.69 -4.88
CA VAL A 30 1.02 4.43 -3.55
C VAL A 30 1.51 5.73 -2.93
N ALA A 31 2.21 6.58 -3.67
CA ALA A 31 2.71 7.86 -3.16
C ALA A 31 1.58 8.82 -2.73
N ARG A 32 0.42 8.75 -3.38
CA ARG A 32 -0.77 9.52 -2.98
C ARG A 32 -1.40 8.95 -1.71
N ALA A 33 -1.49 7.62 -1.59
CA ALA A 33 -1.97 6.94 -0.38
C ALA A 33 -1.09 7.29 0.83
N VAL A 34 0.24 7.19 0.69
CA VAL A 34 1.20 7.54 1.75
C VAL A 34 1.08 9.00 2.18
N LYS A 35 0.80 9.94 1.27
CA LYS A 35 0.52 11.34 1.63
C LYS A 35 -0.74 11.48 2.47
N ALA A 36 -1.80 10.73 2.15
CA ALA A 36 -3.04 10.75 2.93
C ALA A 36 -2.83 10.14 4.33
N ILE A 37 -2.08 9.04 4.43
CA ILE A 37 -1.66 8.47 5.73
C ILE A 37 -0.88 9.49 6.54
N SER A 38 0.12 10.14 5.93
CA SER A 38 0.93 11.18 6.58
C SER A 38 0.08 12.34 7.14
N VAL A 39 -0.98 12.76 6.44
CA VAL A 39 -1.91 13.77 6.96
C VAL A 39 -2.64 13.27 8.21
N ASN A 40 -3.12 12.02 8.22
CA ASN A 40 -3.80 11.44 9.38
C ASN A 40 -2.85 11.31 10.58
N VAL A 41 -1.64 10.76 10.36
CA VAL A 41 -0.59 10.66 11.38
C VAL A 41 -0.23 12.04 11.94
N SER A 42 -0.09 13.06 11.07
CA SER A 42 0.27 14.43 11.51
C SER A 42 -0.77 15.10 12.42
N LYS A 43 -2.03 14.65 12.37
CA LYS A 43 -3.10 15.19 13.21
C LYS A 43 -3.18 14.49 14.56
N GLY A 44 -2.71 13.24 14.66
CA GLY A 44 -2.71 12.44 15.88
C GLY A 44 -4.04 12.55 16.65
N ALA A 45 -3.97 12.95 17.92
CA ALA A 45 -5.11 13.05 18.82
C ALA A 45 -6.24 13.95 18.29
N LEU A 46 -5.90 14.99 17.53
CA LEU A 46 -6.86 15.99 17.04
C LEU A 46 -7.82 15.43 15.99
N ALA A 47 -7.44 14.33 15.32
CA ALA A 47 -8.31 13.63 14.40
C ALA A 47 -9.17 12.56 15.08
N GLY A 48 -9.02 12.32 16.39
CA GLY A 48 -9.75 11.27 17.12
C GLY A 48 -9.33 9.84 16.71
N VAL A 49 -8.18 9.72 16.04
CA VAL A 49 -7.65 8.47 15.46
C VAL A 49 -6.59 7.81 16.36
N LEU A 50 -6.28 8.38 17.52
CA LEU A 50 -5.43 7.73 18.53
C LEU A 50 -6.27 6.78 19.40
N GLY A 51 -5.67 5.64 19.75
CA GLY A 51 -6.28 4.59 20.56
C GLY A 51 -6.67 3.33 19.78
N GLU A 52 -7.16 2.34 20.52
CA GLU A 52 -7.52 1.02 20.01
C GLU A 52 -8.80 1.08 19.14
N ALA A 53 -8.82 0.29 18.08
CA ALA A 53 -9.99 0.08 17.22
C ALA A 53 -11.05 -0.82 17.90
N GLY A 54 -10.68 -1.49 18.99
CA GLY A 54 -11.55 -2.41 19.73
C GLY A 54 -11.62 -3.82 19.13
N THR A 55 -10.70 -4.13 18.21
CA THR A 55 -10.51 -5.44 17.57
C THR A 55 -9.06 -5.88 17.70
N ASP A 56 -8.82 -7.17 17.91
CA ASP A 56 -7.48 -7.76 17.83
C ASP A 56 -7.13 -7.98 16.34
N ASN A 57 -5.89 -7.67 15.95
CA ASN A 57 -5.40 -7.94 14.60
C ASN A 57 -5.07 -9.42 14.40
N VAL A 58 -4.72 -9.80 13.16
CA VAL A 58 -4.38 -11.19 12.77
C VAL A 58 -3.13 -11.75 13.47
N GLN A 59 -2.39 -10.90 14.16
CA GLN A 59 -1.20 -11.23 14.94
C GLN A 59 -1.46 -11.26 16.46
N GLY A 60 -2.70 -11.01 16.89
CA GLY A 60 -3.11 -11.02 18.31
C GLY A 60 -2.73 -9.76 19.09
N GLU A 61 -2.44 -8.66 18.40
CA GLU A 61 -2.19 -7.35 19.00
C GLU A 61 -3.44 -6.45 18.94
N ALA A 62 -3.55 -5.50 19.88
CA ALA A 62 -4.63 -4.52 19.88
C ALA A 62 -4.49 -3.58 18.68
N GLN A 63 -5.36 -3.74 17.69
CA GLN A 63 -5.28 -2.98 16.43
C GLN A 63 -5.54 -1.51 16.70
N LYS A 64 -4.65 -0.61 16.26
CA LYS A 64 -4.89 0.83 16.43
C LYS A 64 -5.81 1.32 15.32
N LYS A 65 -6.61 2.35 15.62
CA LYS A 65 -7.49 2.96 14.61
C LYS A 65 -6.71 3.49 13.39
N LEU A 66 -5.49 3.96 13.61
CA LEU A 66 -4.62 4.43 12.54
C LEU A 66 -4.15 3.31 11.60
N ASP A 67 -3.94 2.10 12.12
CA ASP A 67 -3.56 0.95 11.30
C ASP A 67 -4.68 0.57 10.33
N VAL A 68 -5.93 0.50 10.85
CA VAL A 68 -7.14 0.28 10.05
C VAL A 68 -7.29 1.34 8.97
N ILE A 69 -7.15 2.62 9.34
CA ILE A 69 -7.27 3.74 8.39
C ILE A 69 -6.17 3.67 7.32
N ALA A 70 -4.93 3.36 7.70
CA ALA A 70 -3.82 3.27 6.76
C ALA A 70 -4.02 2.11 5.77
N ASN A 71 -4.48 0.96 6.26
CA ASN A 71 -4.85 -0.19 5.45
C ASN A 71 -5.97 0.14 4.45
N GLU A 72 -7.07 0.74 4.92
CA GLU A 72 -8.19 1.15 4.06
C GLU A 72 -7.77 2.14 2.98
N ILE A 73 -6.94 3.14 3.32
CA ILE A 73 -6.43 4.11 2.35
C ILE A 73 -5.62 3.41 1.25
N LEU A 74 -4.75 2.47 1.61
CA LEU A 74 -3.95 1.75 0.62
C LEU A 74 -4.78 0.81 -0.24
N LEU A 75 -5.71 0.05 0.35
CA LEU A 75 -6.62 -0.83 -0.39
C LEU A 75 -7.47 -0.02 -1.40
N GLN A 76 -8.19 1.00 -0.92
CA GLN A 76 -9.07 1.80 -1.77
C GLN A 76 -8.30 2.57 -2.85
N ALA A 77 -7.11 3.09 -2.54
CA ALA A 77 -6.33 3.81 -3.54
C ALA A 77 -5.89 2.92 -4.70
N ASN A 78 -5.57 1.66 -4.42
CA ASN A 78 -4.97 0.72 -5.36
C ASN A 78 -5.97 -0.18 -6.09
N GLU A 79 -7.19 -0.34 -5.56
CA GLU A 79 -8.26 -1.13 -6.17
C GLU A 79 -8.65 -0.64 -7.58
N TRP A 80 -8.67 0.68 -7.79
CA TRP A 80 -9.14 1.31 -9.04
C TRP A 80 -8.04 1.53 -10.09
N GLY A 81 -6.79 1.22 -9.76
CA GLY A 81 -5.64 1.57 -10.61
C GLY A 81 -5.58 0.78 -11.92
N GLY A 82 -6.22 -0.39 -12.01
CA GLY A 82 -6.17 -1.24 -13.19
C GLY A 82 -4.82 -1.93 -13.46
N HIS A 83 -3.82 -1.70 -12.59
CA HIS A 83 -2.45 -2.16 -12.76
C HIS A 83 -2.11 -3.37 -11.88
N LEU A 84 -2.98 -3.70 -10.92
CA LEU A 84 -2.79 -4.80 -9.98
C LEU A 84 -3.64 -6.01 -10.35
N ALA A 85 -3.12 -7.19 -10.08
CA ALA A 85 -3.87 -8.45 -10.09
C ALA A 85 -4.42 -8.77 -8.70
N GLY A 86 -3.70 -8.37 -7.64
CA GLY A 86 -4.06 -8.61 -6.26
C GLY A 86 -3.15 -7.85 -5.30
N MET A 87 -3.55 -7.83 -4.03
CA MET A 87 -2.82 -7.18 -2.95
C MET A 87 -2.68 -8.09 -1.73
N ALA A 88 -1.64 -7.87 -0.93
CA ALA A 88 -1.47 -8.47 0.38
C ALA A 88 -1.11 -7.38 1.40
N SER A 89 -1.79 -7.37 2.54
CA SER A 89 -1.60 -6.42 3.62
C SER A 89 -1.17 -7.16 4.87
N GLU A 90 -0.28 -6.58 5.65
CA GLU A 90 0.08 -7.08 6.98
C GLU A 90 -1.13 -7.19 7.92
N GLU A 91 -2.14 -6.33 7.72
CA GLU A 91 -3.37 -6.25 8.52
C GLU A 91 -4.48 -7.25 8.10
N VAL A 92 -4.27 -8.06 7.05
CA VAL A 92 -5.30 -8.96 6.50
C VAL A 92 -4.75 -10.38 6.33
N GLU A 93 -5.47 -11.37 6.86
CA GLU A 93 -5.07 -12.79 6.84
C GLU A 93 -4.95 -13.38 5.43
N THR A 94 -5.82 -12.92 4.52
CA THR A 94 -5.92 -13.46 3.16
C THR A 94 -5.61 -12.38 2.14
N ILE A 95 -5.24 -12.80 0.93
CA ILE A 95 -4.98 -11.88 -0.18
C ILE A 95 -6.24 -11.09 -0.54
N CYS A 96 -6.06 -9.79 -0.80
CA CYS A 96 -7.14 -8.94 -1.30
C CYS A 96 -7.18 -9.03 -2.83
N GLN A 97 -8.21 -9.70 -3.34
CA GLN A 97 -8.47 -9.79 -4.77
C GLN A 97 -8.95 -8.45 -5.32
N ILE A 98 -8.52 -8.10 -6.54
CA ILE A 98 -9.16 -7.01 -7.28
C ILE A 98 -10.55 -7.49 -7.73
N PRO A 99 -11.63 -6.71 -7.50
CA PRO A 99 -12.98 -7.05 -7.95
C PRO A 99 -13.03 -7.46 -9.43
N PHE A 100 -13.89 -8.43 -9.74
CA PHE A 100 -13.95 -9.05 -11.07
C PHE A 100 -14.39 -8.09 -12.19
N ASP A 101 -15.07 -7.01 -11.83
CA ASP A 101 -15.58 -5.97 -12.73
C ASP A 101 -14.57 -4.86 -13.00
N LEU A 102 -13.43 -4.87 -12.29
CA LEU A 102 -12.34 -3.92 -12.48
C LEU A 102 -11.23 -4.51 -13.35
N PRO A 103 -10.53 -3.68 -14.15
CA PRO A 103 -9.40 -4.15 -14.93
C PRO A 103 -8.29 -4.69 -14.01
N LYS A 104 -7.76 -5.86 -14.35
CA LYS A 104 -6.62 -6.47 -13.65
C LYS A 104 -5.33 -6.23 -14.44
N GLY A 105 -4.28 -5.84 -13.74
CA GLY A 105 -2.96 -5.62 -14.33
C GLY A 105 -1.95 -6.72 -14.00
N GLY A 106 -0.69 -6.48 -14.34
CA GLY A 106 0.39 -7.47 -14.26
C GLY A 106 1.21 -7.43 -12.96
N PHE A 107 0.78 -6.69 -11.94
CA PHE A 107 1.54 -6.52 -10.69
C PHE A 107 0.80 -7.05 -9.46
N LEU A 108 1.55 -7.46 -8.46
CA LEU A 108 1.07 -7.76 -7.12
C LEU A 108 1.66 -6.73 -6.17
N LEU A 109 0.85 -6.20 -5.25
CA LEU A 109 1.29 -5.21 -4.27
C LEU A 109 1.23 -5.82 -2.86
N LEU A 110 2.36 -5.84 -2.18
CA LEU A 110 2.43 -6.15 -0.76
C LEU A 110 2.68 -4.87 0.01
N PHE A 111 2.08 -4.70 1.17
CA PHE A 111 2.35 -3.54 2.01
C PHE A 111 2.17 -3.80 3.49
N ASP A 112 3.00 -3.12 4.26
CA ASP A 112 2.79 -2.85 5.67
C ASP A 112 2.24 -1.41 5.74
N PRO A 113 0.94 -1.24 6.05
CA PRO A 113 0.30 0.06 5.99
C PRO A 113 0.88 1.04 7.02
N LEU A 114 1.30 0.55 8.20
CA LEU A 114 1.77 1.39 9.29
C LEU A 114 2.80 0.67 10.19
N ASP A 115 4.04 0.59 9.70
CA ASP A 115 5.17 0.03 10.45
C ASP A 115 5.47 0.87 11.71
N GLY A 116 5.67 0.17 12.82
CA GLY A 116 5.95 0.77 14.11
C GLY A 116 4.73 1.42 14.77
N SER A 117 3.51 0.92 14.52
CA SER A 117 2.27 1.46 15.10
C SER A 117 2.31 1.65 16.63
N SER A 118 3.05 0.81 17.36
CA SER A 118 3.34 0.95 18.80
C SER A 118 3.93 2.31 19.19
N ASN A 119 4.67 2.95 18.30
CA ASN A 119 5.35 4.24 18.49
C ASN A 119 4.45 5.48 18.31
N ILE A 120 3.22 5.30 17.80
CA ILE A 120 2.31 6.41 17.47
C ILE A 120 1.98 7.26 18.71
N ASP A 121 1.67 6.63 19.84
CA ASP A 121 1.20 7.32 21.05
C ASP A 121 2.30 8.15 21.73
N VAL A 122 3.57 7.86 21.41
CA VAL A 122 4.75 8.57 21.92
C VAL A 122 5.38 9.50 20.88
N ASN A 123 4.70 9.70 19.74
CA ASN A 123 5.13 10.61 18.66
C ASN A 123 6.56 10.32 18.15
N ILE A 124 6.90 9.03 18.08
CA ILE A 124 8.12 8.54 17.43
C ILE A 124 7.82 8.25 15.95
N SER A 125 8.87 8.20 15.13
CA SER A 125 8.76 7.90 13.70
C SER A 125 8.05 6.55 13.44
N VAL A 126 7.14 6.58 12.48
CA VAL A 126 6.43 5.43 11.90
C VAL A 126 6.53 5.49 10.39
N GLY A 127 6.22 4.38 9.70
CA GLY A 127 6.42 4.27 8.26
C GLY A 127 5.32 3.49 7.54
N THR A 128 5.42 3.46 6.22
CA THR A 128 4.64 2.54 5.36
C THR A 128 5.65 1.83 4.48
N ILE A 129 5.59 0.50 4.43
CA ILE A 129 6.46 -0.33 3.59
C ILE A 129 5.61 -0.89 2.45
N PHE A 130 6.18 -0.97 1.25
CA PHE A 130 5.51 -1.63 0.14
C PHE A 130 6.51 -2.40 -0.73
N SER A 131 6.03 -3.45 -1.38
CA SER A 131 6.75 -4.26 -2.35
C SER A 131 5.88 -4.48 -3.58
N VAL A 132 6.48 -4.44 -4.77
CA VAL A 132 5.78 -4.66 -6.04
C VAL A 132 6.42 -5.86 -6.73
N LEU A 133 5.65 -6.93 -6.89
CA LEU A 133 6.03 -8.11 -7.63
C LEU A 133 5.32 -8.15 -8.99
N ARG A 134 5.85 -8.94 -9.92
CA ARG A 134 5.11 -9.28 -11.14
C ARG A 134 4.15 -10.42 -10.83
N ASN A 135 2.93 -10.33 -11.35
CA ASN A 135 2.02 -11.46 -11.33
C ASN A 135 2.55 -12.56 -12.27
N PRO A 136 2.72 -13.81 -11.81
CA PRO A 136 3.17 -14.90 -12.66
C PRO A 136 2.28 -15.09 -13.91
N PRO A 137 2.86 -15.48 -15.05
CA PRO A 137 2.08 -15.77 -16.26
C PRO A 137 1.23 -17.02 -16.05
N GLY A 138 -0.04 -16.99 -16.46
CA GLY A 138 -0.95 -18.13 -16.27
C GLY A 138 -2.43 -17.83 -16.46
N GLY A 139 -2.83 -16.55 -16.46
CA GLY A 139 -4.20 -16.11 -16.80
C GLY A 139 -5.27 -16.39 -15.75
N SER A 140 -4.91 -17.01 -14.62
CA SER A 140 -5.78 -17.15 -13.46
C SER A 140 -5.62 -15.97 -12.50
N ASP A 141 -6.64 -15.75 -11.68
CA ASP A 141 -6.56 -14.84 -10.54
C ASP A 141 -5.37 -15.23 -9.63
N PRO A 142 -4.66 -14.25 -9.06
CA PRO A 142 -3.52 -14.54 -8.21
C PRO A 142 -3.97 -15.31 -6.97
N THR A 143 -3.17 -16.29 -6.57
CA THR A 143 -3.34 -17.06 -5.33
C THR A 143 -2.31 -16.61 -4.30
N GLU A 144 -2.40 -17.09 -3.06
CA GLU A 144 -1.39 -16.80 -2.02
C GLU A 144 0.02 -17.19 -2.49
N GLU A 145 0.15 -18.33 -3.19
CA GLU A 145 1.41 -18.78 -3.78
C GLU A 145 2.01 -17.77 -4.77
N SER A 146 1.17 -16.97 -5.43
CA SER A 146 1.63 -15.92 -6.35
C SER A 146 2.44 -14.82 -5.63
N PHE A 147 2.23 -14.64 -4.32
CA PHE A 147 2.94 -13.67 -3.49
C PHE A 147 4.21 -14.23 -2.86
N LEU A 148 4.41 -15.55 -2.86
CA LEU A 148 5.55 -16.23 -2.25
C LEU A 148 6.76 -16.27 -3.20
N GLN A 149 7.17 -15.11 -3.70
CA GLN A 149 8.34 -14.95 -4.57
C GLN A 149 9.56 -14.48 -3.75
N PRO A 150 10.79 -14.88 -4.12
CA PRO A 150 11.99 -14.32 -3.52
C PRO A 150 12.09 -12.80 -3.79
N GLY A 151 12.56 -12.06 -2.80
CA GLY A 151 12.82 -10.61 -2.88
C GLY A 151 14.08 -10.24 -3.65
#